data_AF-A0A2A9HBN9-F1
#
_entry.id   AF-A0A2A9HBN9-F1
#
_cell.length_a   1.000
_cell.length_b   1.000
_cell.length_c   1.000
_cell.angle_alpha   90.00
_cell.angle_beta   90.00
_cell.angle_gamma   90.00
#
_symmetry.space_group_name_H-M   'P 1'
#
loop_
_entity.id
_entity.type
_entity.pdbx_description
1 polymer ?
#
loop_
_entity_poly.entity_id
_entity_poly.type
_entity_poly.pdbx_seq_one_letter_code
_entity_poly.pdbx_strand_id
1 'polypeptide(L)'
;MADFSLPAPYEPQKSSYIHDRATRPKRPPIDWRELTGRFWGLGMGVAFSVIFTVALFELRDSWDNHRDWLVMLIPFFAIAGLAFGHLMYRGKWEALAVPGGFLLLTGIFTVSVFLGDIDGMSRDTRRIVAALGGISMALTIVSAIVALLWVELREPAKAPPPQL
;
A
#
# COMPACT_ATOMS: atom_id res chain seq x y z
N MET A 1 16.55 -12.99 -45.14
CA MET A 1 16.80 -11.72 -44.42
C MET A 1 15.64 -10.80 -44.74
N ALA A 2 15.03 -10.17 -43.74
CA ALA A 2 13.97 -9.18 -43.98
C ALA A 2 14.62 -7.93 -44.60
N ASP A 3 14.04 -7.42 -45.69
CA ASP A 3 14.54 -6.25 -46.39
C ASP A 3 14.10 -4.98 -45.64
N PHE A 4 15.01 -4.40 -44.87
CA PHE A 4 14.77 -3.19 -44.06
C PHE A 4 14.82 -1.90 -44.89
N SER A 5 15.04 -1.99 -46.21
CA SER A 5 14.99 -0.84 -47.12
C SER A 5 13.57 -0.51 -47.59
N LEU A 6 12.60 -1.41 -47.34
CA LEU A 6 11.21 -1.19 -47.68
C LEU A 6 10.62 -0.12 -46.74
N PRO A 7 10.09 1.00 -47.27
CA PRO A 7 9.38 1.98 -46.46
C PRO A 7 8.22 1.29 -45.76
N ALA A 8 8.04 1.61 -44.47
CA ALA A 8 6.99 1.01 -43.64
C ALA A 8 5.63 1.08 -44.38
N PRO A 9 4.82 0.00 -44.38
CA PRO A 9 3.54 -0.03 -45.08
C PRO A 9 2.67 1.16 -44.67
N TYR A 10 2.56 2.16 -45.55
CA TYR A 10 1.74 3.33 -45.33
C TYR A 10 0.34 3.02 -45.83
N GLU A 11 -0.55 2.64 -44.91
CA GLU A 11 -1.95 2.40 -45.19
C GLU A 11 -2.77 3.65 -44.78
N PRO A 12 -2.99 4.63 -45.69
CA PRO A 12 -3.72 5.87 -45.37
C PRO A 12 -5.16 5.63 -44.92
N GLN A 13 -5.74 4.47 -45.22
CA GLN A 13 -7.06 4.08 -44.77
C GLN A 13 -7.12 3.74 -43.27
N LYS A 14 -6.01 3.27 -42.68
CA LYS A 14 -5.95 2.92 -41.25
C LYS A 14 -5.70 4.14 -40.36
N SER A 15 -5.02 5.17 -40.85
CA SER A 15 -4.70 6.36 -40.04
C SER A 15 -5.94 7.14 -39.62
N SER A 16 -6.92 7.30 -40.52
CA SER A 16 -8.21 7.92 -40.20
C SER A 16 -9.10 6.99 -39.38
N TYR A 17 -9.14 5.69 -39.71
CA TYR A 17 -9.99 4.70 -39.07
C TYR A 17 -9.66 4.46 -37.58
N ILE A 18 -8.38 4.43 -37.20
CA ILE A 18 -7.94 4.16 -35.82
C ILE A 18 -8.23 5.35 -34.89
N HIS A 19 -8.26 6.57 -35.44
CA HIS A 19 -8.50 7.80 -34.68
C HIS A 19 -9.97 8.23 -34.66
N ASP A 20 -10.81 7.67 -35.54
CA ASP A 20 -12.24 7.92 -35.51
C ASP A 20 -12.87 7.36 -34.23
N ARG A 21 -13.56 8.23 -33.48
CA ARG A 21 -14.24 7.85 -32.23
C ARG A 21 -15.56 7.14 -32.50
N ALA A 22 -16.17 7.32 -33.67
CA ALA A 22 -17.44 6.71 -34.04
C ALA A 22 -17.31 5.21 -34.35
N THR A 23 -16.15 4.79 -34.86
CA THR A 23 -15.83 3.39 -35.18
C THR A 23 -15.24 2.63 -34.00
N ARG A 24 -14.97 3.30 -32.86
CA ARG A 24 -14.42 2.62 -31.68
C ARG A 24 -15.43 1.59 -31.18
N PRO A 25 -15.02 0.33 -31.03
CA PRO A 25 -15.89 -0.68 -30.42
C PRO A 25 -16.30 -0.19 -29.03
N LYS A 26 -17.60 -0.35 -28.72
CA LYS A 26 -18.10 -0.04 -27.39
C LYS A 26 -17.32 -0.86 -26.37
N ARG A 27 -16.90 -0.21 -25.27
CA ARG A 27 -16.26 -0.91 -24.17
C ARG A 27 -17.19 -2.05 -23.71
N PRO A 28 -16.68 -3.27 -23.52
CA PRO A 28 -17.50 -4.35 -22.98
C PRO A 28 -18.10 -3.93 -21.63
N PRO A 29 -19.35 -4.31 -21.35
CA PRO A 29 -19.96 -4.04 -20.05
C PRO A 29 -19.13 -4.73 -18.97
N ILE A 30 -18.76 -3.99 -17.93
CA ILE A 30 -17.95 -4.50 -16.83
C ILE A 30 -18.92 -4.97 -15.75
N ASP A 31 -18.78 -6.22 -15.34
CA ASP A 31 -19.52 -6.77 -14.20
C ASP A 31 -18.98 -6.20 -12.89
N TRP A 32 -19.84 -6.07 -11.88
CA TRP A 32 -19.46 -5.59 -10.55
C TRP A 32 -18.35 -6.45 -9.94
N ARG A 33 -18.39 -7.76 -10.15
CA ARG A 33 -17.34 -8.68 -9.67
C ARG A 33 -15.98 -8.38 -10.28
N GLU A 34 -15.94 -8.06 -11.56
CA GLU A 34 -14.71 -7.72 -12.27
C GLU A 34 -14.17 -6.36 -11.78
N LEU A 35 -15.07 -5.41 -11.51
CA LEU A 35 -14.71 -4.12 -10.95
C LEU A 35 -14.14 -4.25 -9.53
N THR A 36 -14.79 -5.03 -8.66
CA THR A 36 -14.29 -5.30 -7.30
C THR A 36 -12.98 -6.06 -7.35
N GLY A 37 -12.88 -7.09 -8.19
CA GLY A 37 -11.65 -7.86 -8.40
C GLY A 37 -10.46 -7.01 -8.89
N ARG A 38 -10.73 -5.94 -9.65
CA ARG A 38 -9.70 -5.02 -10.12
C ARG A 38 -9.20 -4.04 -9.06
N PHE A 39 -10.06 -3.63 -8.13
CA PHE A 39 -9.76 -2.54 -7.19
C PHE A 39 -9.66 -2.98 -5.73
N TRP A 40 -9.88 -4.25 -5.40
CA TRP A 40 -9.83 -4.70 -4.00
C TRP A 40 -8.48 -4.42 -3.33
N GLY A 41 -7.37 -4.54 -4.07
CA GLY A 41 -6.03 -4.22 -3.57
C GLY A 41 -5.89 -2.77 -3.12
N LEU A 42 -6.43 -1.84 -3.92
CA LEU A 42 -6.48 -0.42 -3.58
C LEU A 42 -7.38 -0.18 -2.37
N GLY A 43 -8.57 -0.80 -2.35
CA GLY A 43 -9.49 -0.70 -1.22
C GLY A 43 -8.87 -1.18 0.09
N MET A 44 -8.18 -2.33 0.06
CA MET A 44 -7.42 -2.84 1.21
C MET A 44 -6.30 -1.89 1.60
N GLY A 45 -5.58 -1.33 0.63
CA GLY A 45 -4.50 -0.39 0.91
C GLY A 45 -4.99 0.85 1.65
N VAL A 46 -6.11 1.43 1.20
CA VAL A 46 -6.76 2.56 1.87
C VAL A 46 -7.21 2.18 3.29
N ALA A 47 -7.81 0.99 3.47
CA ALA A 47 -8.23 0.52 4.78
C ALA A 47 -7.04 0.41 5.76
N PHE A 48 -5.91 -0.15 5.32
CA PHE A 48 -4.70 -0.21 6.15
C PHE A 48 -4.14 1.17 6.48
N SER A 49 -4.15 2.11 5.53
CA SER A 49 -3.72 3.49 5.79
C SER A 49 -4.55 4.13 6.91
N VAL A 50 -5.87 3.91 6.92
CA VAL A 50 -6.76 4.39 7.97
C VAL A 50 -6.43 3.70 9.30
N ILE A 51 -6.28 2.38 9.32
CA ILE A 51 -5.94 1.61 10.52
C ILE A 51 -4.64 2.11 11.16
N PHE A 52 -3.59 2.29 10.37
CA PHE A 52 -2.32 2.78 10.91
C PHE A 52 -2.42 4.22 11.43
N THR A 53 -3.22 5.06 10.77
CA THR A 53 -3.47 6.43 11.21
C THR A 53 -4.21 6.45 12.55
N VAL A 54 -5.23 5.61 12.73
CA VAL A 54 -5.95 5.45 14.00
C VAL A 54 -4.99 4.97 15.09
N ALA A 55 -4.20 3.93 14.82
CA ALA A 55 -3.22 3.40 15.76
C ALA A 55 -2.18 4.47 16.16
N LEU A 56 -1.75 5.32 15.22
CA LEU A 56 -0.87 6.45 15.53
C LEU A 56 -1.50 7.40 16.55
N PHE A 57 -2.77 7.78 16.36
CA PHE A 57 -3.44 8.70 17.26
C PHE A 57 -3.65 8.11 18.65
N GLU A 58 -4.04 6.84 18.74
CA GLU A 58 -4.17 6.14 20.03
C GLU A 58 -2.83 6.08 20.78
N LEU A 59 -1.76 5.67 20.09
CA LEU A 59 -0.43 5.61 20.69
C LEU A 59 0.09 7.01 21.05
N ARG A 60 -0.23 8.03 20.25
CA ARG A 60 0.12 9.43 20.53
C ARG A 60 -0.61 9.97 21.76
N ASP A 61 -1.91 9.70 21.91
CA ASP A 61 -2.72 10.22 23.00
C ASP A 61 -2.22 9.73 24.37
N SER A 62 -1.68 8.51 24.41
CA SER A 62 -1.08 7.96 25.63
C SER A 62 0.23 8.63 26.08
N TRP A 63 0.79 9.56 25.30
CA TRP A 63 2.04 10.26 25.60
C TRP A 63 1.78 11.69 26.09
N ASP A 64 2.36 12.06 27.23
CA ASP A 64 2.10 13.34 27.90
C ASP A 64 2.61 14.61 27.18
N ASN A 65 3.49 14.48 26.19
CA ASN A 65 4.01 15.62 25.42
C ASN A 65 3.36 15.65 24.04
N HIS A 66 2.81 16.81 23.64
CA HIS A 66 2.20 17.07 22.33
C HIS A 66 3.25 16.90 21.21
N ARG A 67 3.47 15.66 20.76
CA ARG A 67 4.39 15.33 19.66
C ARG A 67 3.68 15.47 18.33
N ASP A 68 3.27 16.68 18.01
CA ASP A 68 2.52 16.99 16.78
C ASP A 68 3.33 16.69 15.52
N TRP A 69 4.66 16.60 15.63
CA TRP A 69 5.53 16.13 14.55
C TRP A 69 5.21 14.72 14.08
N LEU A 70 4.56 13.87 14.89
CA LEU A 70 4.07 12.56 14.46
C LEU A 70 3.01 12.66 13.35
N VAL A 71 2.25 13.76 13.27
CA VAL A 71 1.29 14.01 12.18
C VAL A 71 2.02 14.14 10.83
N MET A 72 3.28 14.61 10.84
CA MET A 72 4.10 14.66 9.62
C MET A 72 4.42 13.26 9.07
N LEU A 73 4.22 12.20 9.86
CA LEU A 73 4.43 10.83 9.44
C LEU A 73 3.23 10.22 8.70
N ILE A 74 2.03 10.84 8.75
CA ILE A 74 0.79 10.38 8.08
C ILE A 74 1.01 9.97 6.60
N PRO A 75 1.77 10.72 5.78
CA PRO A 75 2.05 10.30 4.41
C PRO A 75 2.75 8.94 4.31
N PHE A 76 3.63 8.59 5.25
CA PHE A 76 4.32 7.30 5.25
C PHE A 76 3.37 6.16 5.63
N PHE A 77 2.37 6.41 6.48
CA PHE A 77 1.31 5.45 6.77
C PHE A 77 0.41 5.19 5.55
N ALA A 78 0.13 6.24 4.78
CA ALA A 78 -0.59 6.10 3.51
C ALA A 78 0.20 5.19 2.55
N ILE A 79 1.50 5.45 2.37
CA ILE A 79 2.38 4.64 1.53
C ILE A 79 2.46 3.19 2.03
N ALA A 80 2.63 2.98 3.33
CA ALA A 80 2.69 1.64 3.91
C ALA A 80 1.37 0.88 3.73
N GLY A 81 0.22 1.53 3.94
CA GLY A 81 -1.08 0.90 3.72
C GLY A 81 -1.26 0.49 2.26
N LEU A 82 -0.94 1.38 1.32
CA LEU A 82 -0.96 1.06 -0.11
C LEU A 82 0.02 -0.06 -0.47
N ALA A 83 1.20 -0.11 0.14
CA ALA A 83 2.16 -1.18 -0.05
C ALA A 83 1.58 -2.53 0.41
N PHE A 84 0.92 -2.58 1.57
CA PHE A 84 0.20 -3.77 2.04
C PHE A 84 -0.87 -4.21 1.03
N GLY A 85 -1.77 -3.29 0.66
CA GLY A 85 -2.84 -3.58 -0.29
C GLY A 85 -2.32 -4.08 -1.64
N HIS A 86 -1.25 -3.47 -2.16
CA HIS A 86 -0.61 -3.87 -3.41
C HIS A 86 0.05 -5.25 -3.31
N LEU A 87 0.80 -5.53 -2.24
CA LEU A 87 1.45 -6.83 -2.03
C LEU A 87 0.42 -7.96 -1.84
N MET A 88 -0.66 -7.69 -1.11
CA MET A 88 -1.79 -8.63 -0.97
C MET A 88 -2.45 -8.89 -2.32
N TYR A 89 -2.70 -7.83 -3.09
CA TYR A 89 -3.26 -7.92 -4.44
C TYR A 89 -2.42 -8.79 -5.37
N ARG A 90 -1.11 -8.67 -5.26
CA ARG A 90 -0.15 -9.48 -6.03
C ARG A 90 0.07 -10.88 -5.46
N GLY A 91 -0.61 -11.25 -4.37
CA GLY A 91 -0.47 -12.57 -3.72
C GLY A 91 0.91 -12.79 -3.09
N LYS A 92 1.66 -11.73 -2.78
CA LYS A 92 3.03 -11.78 -2.24
C LYS A 92 3.03 -11.86 -0.71
N TRP A 93 2.38 -12.90 -0.20
CA TRP A 93 2.17 -13.12 1.24
C TRP A 93 3.48 -13.30 2.02
N GLU A 94 4.48 -13.95 1.42
CA GLU A 94 5.79 -14.13 2.05
C GLU A 94 6.49 -12.79 2.34
N ALA A 95 6.39 -11.83 1.42
CA ALA A 95 6.93 -10.49 1.59
C ALA A 95 6.20 -9.69 2.68
N LEU A 96 4.96 -10.08 3.00
CA LEU A 96 4.16 -9.47 4.06
C LEU A 96 4.45 -10.05 5.45
N ALA A 97 5.20 -11.14 5.58
CA ALA A 97 5.42 -11.78 6.86
C ALA A 97 6.10 -10.85 7.89
N VAL A 98 7.18 -10.17 7.48
CA VAL A 98 7.92 -9.24 8.33
C VAL A 98 7.08 -8.00 8.71
N PRO A 99 6.54 -7.22 7.76
CA PRO A 99 5.71 -6.07 8.12
C PRO A 99 4.43 -6.50 8.85
N GLY A 100 3.83 -7.64 8.49
CA GLY A 100 2.66 -8.20 9.17
C GLY A 100 2.95 -8.58 10.62
N GLY A 101 4.14 -9.11 10.91
CA GLY A 101 4.57 -9.40 12.28
C GLY A 101 4.69 -8.14 13.14
N PHE A 102 5.33 -7.08 12.62
CA PHE A 102 5.39 -5.80 13.31
C PHE A 102 4.03 -5.13 13.43
N LEU A 103 3.14 -5.32 12.46
CA LEU A 103 1.77 -4.83 12.54
C LEU A 103 1.01 -5.52 13.67
N LEU A 104 1.15 -6.85 13.79
CA LEU A 104 0.53 -7.61 14.86
C LEU A 104 1.04 -7.16 16.23
N LEU A 105 2.35 -6.95 16.38
CA LEU A 105 2.93 -6.39 17.61
C LEU A 105 2.38 -4.98 17.90
N THR A 106 2.24 -4.13 16.89
CA THR A 106 1.63 -2.80 17.03
C THR A 106 0.20 -2.91 17.56
N GLY A 107 -0.59 -3.83 17.01
CA GLY A 107 -1.94 -4.11 17.45
C GLY A 107 -1.99 -4.57 18.91
N ILE A 108 -1.13 -5.51 19.29
CA ILE A 108 -1.03 -5.99 20.68
C ILE A 108 -0.72 -4.83 21.63
N PHE A 109 0.29 -4.01 21.33
CA PHE A 109 0.64 -2.89 22.19
C PHE A 109 -0.46 -1.83 22.27
N THR A 110 -1.11 -1.53 21.14
CA THR A 110 -2.23 -0.56 21.10
C THR A 110 -3.40 -1.04 21.97
N VAL A 111 -3.77 -2.32 21.84
CA VAL A 111 -4.83 -2.92 22.66
C VAL A 111 -4.43 -2.96 24.14
N SER A 112 -3.18 -3.30 24.45
CA SER A 112 -2.68 -3.29 25.84
C SER A 112 -2.69 -1.90 26.47
N VAL A 113 -2.42 -0.83 25.70
CA VAL A 113 -2.54 0.55 26.16
C VAL A 113 -3.99 0.88 26.47
N PHE A 114 -4.92 0.52 25.58
CA PHE A 114 -6.35 0.74 25.75
C PHE A 114 -6.90 0.00 26.99
N LEU A 115 -6.60 -1.30 27.12
CA LEU A 115 -7.01 -2.09 28.28
C LEU A 115 -6.38 -1.59 29.58
N GLY A 116 -5.11 -1.17 29.52
CA GLY A 116 -4.42 -0.62 30.68
C GLY A 116 -5.00 0.70 31.18
N ASP A 117 -5.69 1.47 30.31
CA ASP A 117 -6.45 2.65 30.73
C ASP A 117 -7.70 2.27 31.53
N ILE A 118 -8.36 1.16 31.16
CA ILE A 118 -9.54 0.63 31.85
C ILE A 118 -9.16 0.01 33.22
N ASP A 119 -8.05 -0.74 33.26
CA ASP A 119 -7.63 -1.48 34.46
C ASP A 119 -6.81 -0.65 35.47
N GLY A 120 -6.64 0.65 35.21
CA GLY A 120 -5.91 1.55 36.12
C GLY A 120 -4.41 1.26 36.20
N MET A 121 -3.82 0.77 35.11
CA MET A 121 -2.38 0.48 35.03
C MET A 121 -1.55 1.75 35.31
N SER A 122 -0.36 1.55 35.90
CA SER A 122 0.55 2.67 36.18
C SER A 122 0.86 3.47 34.90
N ARG A 123 0.90 4.80 35.04
CA ARG A 123 1.14 5.73 33.93
C ARG A 123 2.47 5.43 33.20
N ASP A 124 3.50 5.06 33.95
CA ASP A 124 4.82 4.77 33.39
C ASP A 124 4.83 3.46 32.59
N THR A 125 4.17 2.41 33.09
CA THR A 125 4.02 1.16 32.32
C THR A 125 3.27 1.42 31.02
N ARG A 126 2.20 2.23 31.05
CA ARG A 126 1.42 2.56 29.85
C ARG A 126 2.23 3.30 28.82
N ARG A 127 3.03 4.28 29.24
CA ARG A 127 3.94 5.01 28.35
C ARG A 127 4.99 4.10 27.70
N ILE A 128 5.56 3.16 28.44
CA ILE A 128 6.52 2.19 27.89
C ILE A 128 5.85 1.31 26.82
N VAL A 129 4.67 0.76 27.12
CA VAL A 129 3.92 -0.08 26.19
C VAL A 129 3.55 0.71 24.92
N ALA A 130 3.11 1.95 25.08
CA ALA A 130 2.80 2.82 23.95
C ALA A 130 4.05 3.17 23.13
N ALA A 131 5.20 3.38 23.77
CA ALA A 131 6.48 3.59 23.08
C ALA A 131 6.86 2.37 22.23
N LEU A 132 6.71 1.16 22.77
CA LEU A 132 6.93 -0.09 22.03
C LEU A 132 5.94 -0.24 20.86
N GLY A 133 4.68 0.13 21.06
CA GLY A 133 3.68 0.21 19.99
C GLY A 133 4.11 1.15 18.86
N GLY A 134 4.54 2.37 19.20
CA GLY A 134 5.00 3.35 18.22
C GLY A 134 6.25 2.90 17.45
N ILE A 135 7.22 2.28 18.13
CA ILE A 135 8.42 1.72 17.51
C ILE A 135 8.04 0.57 16.56
N SER A 136 7.20 -0.36 17.01
CA SER A 136 6.72 -1.47 16.17
C SER A 136 5.98 -0.96 14.93
N MET A 137 5.21 0.12 15.09
CA MET A 137 4.50 0.74 13.99
C MET A 137 5.46 1.37 12.97
N ALA A 138 6.50 2.07 13.43
CA ALA A 138 7.54 2.60 12.55
C ALA A 138 8.28 1.48 11.79
N LEU A 139 8.58 0.37 12.47
CA LEU A 139 9.19 -0.82 11.85
C LEU A 139 8.25 -1.47 10.82
N THR A 140 6.94 -1.48 11.08
CA THR A 140 5.92 -1.94 10.13
C THR A 140 5.97 -1.13 8.84
N ILE A 141 6.00 0.20 8.94
CA ILE A 141 6.06 1.11 7.79
C ILE A 141 7.33 0.86 6.97
N VAL A 142 8.48 0.91 7.63
CA VAL A 142 9.79 0.77 6.95
C VAL A 142 9.89 -0.58 6.27
N SER A 143 9.53 -1.66 6.98
CA SER A 143 9.57 -3.01 6.41
C SER A 143 8.55 -3.21 5.28
N ALA A 144 7.37 -2.58 5.32
CA ALA A 144 6.39 -2.65 4.23
C ALA A 144 6.90 -1.96 2.95
N ILE A 145 7.55 -0.80 3.09
CA ILE A 145 8.17 -0.08 1.96
C ILE A 145 9.32 -0.90 1.39
N VAL A 146 10.19 -1.44 2.23
CA VAL A 146 11.31 -2.31 1.80
C VAL A 146 10.79 -3.57 1.11
N ALA A 147 9.75 -4.21 1.65
CA ALA A 147 9.12 -5.38 1.05
C ALA A 147 8.54 -5.07 -0.33
N LEU A 148 7.87 -3.92 -0.48
CA LEU A 148 7.36 -3.46 -1.76
C LEU A 148 8.49 -3.26 -2.77
N LEU A 149 9.55 -2.52 -2.38
CA LEU A 149 10.71 -2.28 -3.23
C LEU A 149 11.38 -3.60 -3.64
N TRP A 150 11.59 -4.50 -2.68
CA TRP A 150 12.18 -5.82 -2.92
C TRP A 150 11.40 -6.64 -3.95
N VAL A 151 10.07 -6.69 -3.80
CA VAL A 151 9.20 -7.41 -4.73
C VAL A 151 9.22 -6.75 -6.11
N GLU A 152 9.15 -5.42 -6.20
CA GLU A 152 9.17 -4.73 -7.49
C GLU A 152 10.53 -4.82 -8.19
N LEU A 153 11.64 -4.93 -7.46
CA LEU A 153 12.97 -5.12 -8.04
C LEU A 153 13.18 -6.54 -8.60
N ARG A 154 12.57 -7.55 -7.98
CA ARG A 154 12.71 -8.96 -8.41
C ARG A 154 11.65 -9.38 -9.42
N GLU A 155 10.44 -8.89 -9.24
CA GLU A 155 9.27 -9.25 -10.01
C GLU A 155 8.45 -8.00 -10.32
N PRO A 156 8.93 -7.13 -11.23
CA PRO A 156 8.27 -5.87 -11.52
C PRO A 156 6.85 -6.08 -12.04
N ALA A 157 5.90 -5.29 -11.54
CA ALA A 157 4.50 -5.35 -11.97
C ALA A 157 4.29 -4.82 -13.41
N LYS A 158 5.23 -4.01 -13.91
CA LYS A 158 5.24 -3.51 -15.29
C LYS A 158 6.42 -4.11 -16.03
N ALA A 159 6.20 -4.45 -17.31
CA ALA A 159 7.29 -4.89 -18.17
C ALA A 159 8.40 -3.82 -18.21
N PRO A 160 9.68 -4.21 -18.17
CA PRO A 160 10.78 -3.27 -18.33
C PRO A 160 10.66 -2.58 -19.70
N PRO A 161 11.02 -1.28 -19.79
CA PRO A 161 11.02 -0.58 -21.07
C PRO A 161 11.91 -1.33 -22.08
N PRO A 162 11.51 -1.40 -23.37
CA PRO A 162 12.33 -2.06 -24.38
C PRO A 162 13.71 -1.40 -24.41
N GLN A 163 14.76 -2.23 -24.38
CA GLN A 163 16.13 -1.76 -24.57
C GLN A 163 16.25 -1.26 -26.02
N LEU A 164 16.62 0.01 -26.18
CA LEU A 164 16.82 0.67 -27.47
C LEU A 164 18.09 0.15 -28.14
#